data_AF-A0A3B4WIM3-F1
#
_entry.id   AF-A0A3B4WIM3-F1
#
_cell.length_a   1.000
_cell.length_b   1.000
_cell.length_c   1.000
_cell.angle_alpha   90.00
_cell.angle_beta   90.00
_cell.angle_gamma   90.00
#
_symmetry.space_group_name_H-M   'P 1'
#
loop_
_entity.id
_entity.type
_entity.pdbx_description
1 polymer ?
#
loop_
_entity_poly.entity_id
_entity_poly.type
_entity_poly.pdbx_seq_one_letter_code
_entity_poly.pdbx_strand_id
1 'polypeptide(L)'
;MPVESPEDRTVEVLALPEQVDEELLYLYFENKRRSGGGPLFSVEKKGDRALLVFEDAEAAAQVLSKGHHILHNVELCVRKPASKDQCRLLLRGINPTTFSEMIELYVENMLGLNVTEYTLYPSPGTDFILIHLSQPLSKGLLNAHVFFFLKNNLIFPKCSGCHFLTVYMCFCFTDFQNLSAKISKRTLDGAKVTLEQLEQTDSVLVENLHPGTSPDMLTLYFEGKRGGDQKVKEVAMLSEGTAKVSFVNYDCKFCGVQPF
;
A
#
# COMPACT_ATOMS: atom_id res chain seq x y z
N MET A 1 7.01 -4.37 -28.25
CA MET A 1 5.70 -4.67 -27.64
C MET A 1 5.71 -4.04 -26.26
N PRO A 2 4.74 -3.19 -25.90
CA PRO A 2 4.66 -2.69 -24.54
C PRO A 2 4.44 -3.88 -23.62
N VAL A 3 5.25 -3.97 -22.57
CA VAL A 3 5.09 -5.00 -21.54
C VAL A 3 3.85 -4.60 -20.75
N GLU A 4 2.72 -5.26 -20.99
CA GLU A 4 1.51 -5.05 -20.19
C GLU A 4 1.85 -5.40 -18.74
N SER A 5 1.73 -4.43 -17.85
CA SER A 5 1.98 -4.66 -16.44
C SER A 5 0.86 -5.54 -15.89
N PRO A 6 1.14 -6.46 -14.95
CA PRO A 6 0.08 -7.23 -14.29
C PRO A 6 -0.95 -6.34 -13.58
N GLU A 7 -0.57 -5.10 -13.21
CA GLU A 7 -1.47 -4.11 -12.61
C GLU A 7 -2.58 -3.67 -13.57
N ASP A 8 -2.27 -3.52 -14.87
CA ASP A 8 -3.25 -3.11 -15.89
C ASP A 8 -4.29 -4.20 -16.21
N ARG A 9 -3.96 -5.45 -15.87
CA ARG A 9 -4.82 -6.63 -16.05
C ARG A 9 -5.61 -6.99 -14.79
N THR A 10 -5.42 -6.26 -13.70
CA THR A 10 -6.02 -6.60 -12.42
C THR A 10 -7.17 -5.64 -12.08
N VAL A 11 -8.25 -6.21 -11.56
CA VAL A 11 -9.44 -5.49 -11.10
C VAL A 11 -9.73 -5.91 -9.66
N GLU A 12 -10.07 -4.94 -8.82
CA GLU A 12 -10.54 -5.19 -7.47
C GLU A 12 -12.07 -5.06 -7.42
N VAL A 13 -12.71 -6.02 -6.77
CA VAL A 13 -14.14 -6.04 -6.51
C VAL A 13 -14.38 -5.94 -5.01
N LEU A 14 -15.21 -5.00 -4.59
CA LEU A 14 -15.61 -4.74 -3.21
C LEU A 14 -17.11 -4.99 -3.03
N ALA A 15 -17.53 -5.01 -1.76
CA ALA A 15 -18.91 -5.24 -1.35
C ALA A 15 -19.46 -6.60 -1.82
N LEU A 16 -18.61 -7.64 -1.79
CA LEU A 16 -19.02 -8.98 -2.15
C LEU A 16 -19.94 -9.58 -1.08
N PRO A 17 -21.10 -10.13 -1.47
CA PRO A 17 -21.92 -10.92 -0.57
C PRO A 17 -21.17 -12.16 -0.10
N GLU A 18 -21.42 -12.59 1.13
CA GLU A 18 -20.80 -13.80 1.69
C GLU A 18 -21.10 -15.05 0.83
N GLN A 19 -22.28 -15.08 0.19
CA GLN A 19 -22.72 -16.20 -0.66
C GLN A 19 -22.01 -16.28 -2.02
N VAL A 20 -21.30 -15.24 -2.45
CA VAL A 20 -20.60 -15.22 -3.73
C VAL A 20 -19.24 -15.89 -3.57
N ASP A 21 -19.02 -17.06 -4.16
CA ASP A 21 -17.72 -17.72 -4.19
C ASP A 21 -16.89 -17.32 -5.42
N GLU A 22 -15.68 -17.87 -5.52
CA GLU A 22 -14.76 -17.59 -6.62
C GLU A 22 -15.31 -18.10 -7.97
N GLU A 23 -16.05 -19.21 -7.98
CA GLU A 23 -16.65 -19.78 -9.19
C GLU A 23 -17.72 -18.85 -9.79
N LEU A 24 -18.56 -18.24 -8.95
CA LEU A 24 -19.52 -17.22 -9.37
C LEU A 24 -18.84 -15.97 -9.91
N LEU A 25 -17.68 -15.59 -9.35
CA LEU A 25 -16.88 -14.48 -9.86
C LEU A 25 -16.31 -14.80 -11.24
N TYR A 26 -15.75 -16.00 -11.44
CA TYR A 26 -15.31 -16.47 -12.75
C TYR A 26 -16.44 -16.38 -13.78
N LEU A 27 -17.59 -17.00 -13.48
CA LEU A 27 -18.74 -17.04 -14.40
C LEU A 27 -19.26 -15.64 -14.76
N TYR A 28 -19.28 -14.72 -13.80
CA TYR A 28 -19.77 -13.36 -14.03
C TYR A 28 -18.78 -12.54 -14.86
N PHE A 29 -17.51 -12.52 -14.46
CA PHE A 29 -16.50 -11.63 -15.04
C PHE A 29 -15.94 -12.13 -16.38
N GLU A 30 -15.95 -13.43 -16.66
CA GLU A 30 -15.63 -13.95 -18.01
C GLU A 30 -16.72 -13.63 -19.05
N ASN A 31 -17.94 -13.34 -18.60
CA ASN A 31 -19.06 -13.10 -19.48
C ASN A 31 -19.03 -11.68 -20.07
N LYS A 32 -18.49 -11.55 -21.28
CA LYS A 32 -18.45 -10.30 -22.07
C LYS A 32 -19.76 -9.51 -22.08
N ARG A 33 -20.92 -10.17 -22.14
CA ARG A 33 -22.21 -9.48 -22.18
C ARG A 33 -22.61 -8.92 -20.81
N ARG A 34 -22.33 -9.66 -19.74
CA ARG A 34 -22.72 -9.31 -18.36
C ARG A 34 -21.75 -8.34 -17.71
N SER A 35 -20.44 -8.57 -17.79
CA SER A 35 -19.42 -7.74 -17.15
C SER A 35 -18.62 -6.88 -18.12
N GLY A 36 -18.61 -7.20 -19.42
CA GLY A 36 -17.64 -6.62 -20.36
C GLY A 36 -16.24 -7.24 -20.25
N GLY A 37 -16.05 -8.24 -19.40
CA GLY A 37 -14.73 -8.85 -19.16
C GLY A 37 -14.37 -9.93 -20.15
N GLY A 38 -13.55 -10.88 -19.71
CA GLY A 38 -12.96 -11.91 -20.53
C GLY A 38 -12.25 -12.96 -19.68
N PRO A 39 -11.47 -13.86 -20.29
CA PRO A 39 -10.79 -14.94 -19.59
C PRO A 39 -10.01 -14.43 -18.38
N LEU A 40 -10.20 -15.10 -17.25
CA LEU A 40 -9.51 -14.77 -16.00
C LEU A 40 -8.31 -15.69 -15.81
N PHE A 41 -7.15 -15.08 -15.54
CA PHE A 41 -5.96 -15.80 -15.13
C PHE A 41 -6.08 -16.30 -13.68
N SER A 42 -6.57 -15.46 -12.76
CA SER A 42 -6.78 -15.84 -11.37
C SER A 42 -7.85 -15.01 -10.67
N VAL A 43 -8.49 -15.60 -9.68
CA VAL A 43 -9.39 -14.93 -8.73
C VAL A 43 -8.89 -15.23 -7.32
N GLU A 44 -8.71 -14.20 -6.51
CA GLU A 44 -8.40 -14.33 -5.08
C GLU A 44 -9.47 -13.62 -4.25
N LYS A 45 -10.36 -14.37 -3.60
CA LYS A 45 -11.37 -13.79 -2.69
C LYS A 45 -10.84 -13.71 -1.25
N LYS A 46 -11.00 -12.55 -0.62
CA LYS A 46 -10.69 -12.30 0.80
C LYS A 46 -11.86 -11.55 1.45
N GLY A 47 -12.74 -12.30 2.13
CA GLY A 47 -13.90 -11.73 2.80
C GLY A 47 -14.90 -11.12 1.81
N ASP A 48 -15.13 -9.82 1.93
CA ASP A 48 -16.00 -9.03 1.06
C ASP A 48 -15.27 -8.37 -0.13
N ARG A 49 -13.97 -8.69 -0.32
CA ARG A 49 -13.14 -8.20 -1.41
C ARG A 49 -12.64 -9.35 -2.28
N ALA A 50 -12.45 -9.12 -3.58
CA ALA A 50 -11.75 -10.06 -4.46
C ALA A 50 -10.84 -9.33 -5.43
N LEU A 51 -9.70 -9.94 -5.74
CA LEU A 51 -8.80 -9.52 -6.81
C LEU A 51 -8.97 -10.46 -8.00
N LEU A 52 -9.25 -9.87 -9.16
CA LEU A 52 -9.44 -10.55 -10.43
C LEU A 52 -8.29 -10.18 -11.35
N VAL A 53 -7.54 -11.16 -11.84
CA VAL A 53 -6.50 -10.96 -12.83
C VAL A 53 -7.01 -11.51 -14.15
N PHE A 54 -7.14 -10.65 -15.17
CA PHE A 54 -7.52 -11.03 -16.52
C PHE A 54 -6.31 -11.49 -17.33
N GLU A 55 -6.54 -12.32 -18.33
CA GLU A 55 -5.48 -12.67 -19.29
C GLU A 55 -5.06 -11.43 -20.11
N ASP A 56 -6.03 -10.60 -20.51
CA ASP A 56 -5.88 -9.41 -21.34
C ASP A 56 -6.20 -8.10 -20.57
N ALA A 57 -5.40 -7.05 -20.76
CA ALA A 57 -5.64 -5.74 -20.13
C ALA A 57 -6.92 -5.06 -20.62
N GLU A 58 -7.29 -5.32 -21.88
CA GLU A 58 -8.51 -4.77 -22.49
C GLU A 58 -9.77 -5.27 -21.77
N ALA A 59 -9.79 -6.54 -21.33
CA ALA A 59 -10.91 -7.09 -20.57
C ALA A 59 -11.09 -6.38 -19.21
N ALA A 60 -9.97 -6.11 -18.51
CA ALA A 60 -9.98 -5.35 -17.27
C ALA A 60 -10.52 -3.91 -17.49
N ALA A 61 -10.06 -3.23 -18.54
CA ALA A 61 -10.51 -1.87 -18.87
C ALA A 61 -12.01 -1.82 -19.21
N GLN A 62 -12.53 -2.81 -19.94
CA GLN A 62 -13.95 -2.90 -20.28
C GLN A 62 -14.82 -3.14 -19.04
N VAL A 63 -14.36 -4.00 -18.12
CA VAL A 63 -15.03 -4.22 -16.83
C VAL A 63 -15.09 -2.93 -16.01
N LEU A 64 -14.00 -2.17 -15.96
CA LEU A 64 -13.95 -0.90 -15.22
C LEU A 64 -14.83 0.20 -15.84
N SER A 65 -14.96 0.24 -17.17
CA SER A 65 -15.74 1.27 -17.88
C SER A 65 -17.25 1.04 -17.88
N LYS A 66 -17.71 -0.17 -17.56
CA LYS A 66 -19.14 -0.55 -17.55
C LYS A 66 -19.96 0.19 -16.46
N GLY A 67 -19.30 0.68 -15.41
CA GLY A 67 -19.93 1.41 -14.31
C GLY A 67 -20.59 0.49 -13.27
N HIS A 68 -21.66 -0.21 -13.65
CA HIS A 68 -22.44 -1.03 -12.71
C HIS A 68 -22.29 -2.52 -12.96
N HIS A 69 -22.03 -3.27 -11.88
CA HIS A 69 -21.96 -4.72 -11.88
C HIS A 69 -22.95 -5.25 -10.86
N ILE A 70 -23.91 -6.06 -11.30
CA ILE A 70 -24.93 -6.65 -10.43
C ILE A 70 -24.75 -8.16 -10.43
N LEU A 71 -24.49 -8.72 -9.24
CA LEU A 71 -24.34 -10.14 -9.01
C LEU A 71 -25.20 -10.52 -7.79
N HIS A 72 -26.09 -11.51 -7.93
CA HIS A 72 -27.03 -11.90 -6.86
C HIS A 72 -27.88 -10.75 -6.28
N ASN A 73 -28.36 -9.85 -7.15
CA ASN A 73 -29.11 -8.63 -6.77
C ASN A 73 -28.35 -7.66 -5.86
N VAL A 74 -27.04 -7.84 -5.70
CA VAL A 74 -26.16 -6.90 -5.02
C VAL A 74 -25.33 -6.18 -6.06
N GLU A 75 -25.22 -4.86 -5.90
CA GLU A 75 -24.35 -4.04 -6.71
C GLU A 75 -22.92 -4.15 -6.19
N LEU A 76 -22.03 -4.66 -7.05
CA LEU A 76 -20.61 -4.80 -6.78
C LEU A 76 -19.91 -3.49 -7.11
N CYS A 77 -18.98 -3.08 -6.25
CA CYS A 77 -18.10 -1.95 -6.54
C CYS A 77 -16.81 -2.48 -7.18
N VAL A 78 -16.61 -2.14 -8.45
CA VAL A 78 -15.46 -2.59 -9.24
C VAL A 78 -14.54 -1.41 -9.46
N ARG A 79 -13.26 -1.56 -9.11
CA ARG A 79 -12.25 -0.50 -9.25
C ARG A 79 -10.89 -1.07 -9.63
N LYS A 80 -9.95 -0.20 -10.02
CA LYS A 80 -8.55 -0.60 -10.10
C LYS A 80 -8.07 -0.96 -8.68
N PRO A 81 -7.27 -2.02 -8.51
CA PRO A 81 -6.63 -2.30 -7.24
C PRO A 81 -5.88 -1.06 -6.77
N ALA A 82 -5.98 -0.74 -5.49
CA ALA A 82 -5.15 0.30 -4.93
C ALA A 82 -3.69 -0.10 -5.11
N SER A 83 -2.90 0.73 -5.80
CA SER A 83 -1.46 0.58 -5.86
C SER A 83 -0.94 0.62 -4.43
N LYS A 84 -0.03 -0.30 -4.07
CA LYS A 84 0.58 -0.22 -2.75
C LYS A 84 1.47 1.02 -2.69
N ASP A 85 1.29 1.83 -1.65
CA ASP A 85 2.12 3.00 -1.41
C ASP A 85 3.55 2.52 -1.09
N GLN A 86 4.47 2.77 -2.02
CA GLN A 86 5.86 2.36 -1.90
C GLN A 86 6.66 3.21 -0.92
N CYS A 87 6.08 4.31 -0.43
CA CYS A 87 6.68 5.22 0.53
C CYS A 87 6.06 5.09 1.92
N ARG A 88 4.94 4.38 2.10
CA ARG A 88 4.26 4.28 3.40
C ARG A 88 4.17 2.86 3.91
N LEU A 89 4.87 2.62 5.01
CA LEU A 89 4.87 1.35 5.72
C LEU A 89 4.25 1.54 7.11
N LEU A 90 3.53 0.54 7.58
CA LEU A 90 2.92 0.52 8.90
C LEU A 90 3.59 -0.56 9.75
N LEU A 91 4.26 -0.14 10.82
CA LEU A 91 4.85 -1.05 11.80
C LEU A 91 3.87 -1.22 12.96
N ARG A 92 3.33 -2.44 13.13
CA ARG A 92 2.36 -2.76 14.19
C ARG A 92 2.97 -3.64 15.27
N GLY A 93 2.32 -3.68 16.43
CA GLY A 93 2.67 -4.57 17.54
C GLY A 93 3.83 -4.05 18.37
N ILE A 94 4.06 -2.73 18.33
CA ILE A 94 5.07 -2.07 19.14
C ILE A 94 4.53 -1.95 20.56
N ASN A 95 5.39 -2.13 21.55
CA ASN A 95 4.99 -1.92 22.93
C ASN A 95 4.86 -0.40 23.19
N PRO A 96 3.75 0.08 23.78
CA PRO A 96 3.57 1.48 24.17
C PRO A 96 4.72 2.10 24.96
N THR A 97 5.47 1.28 25.72
CA THR A 97 6.59 1.74 26.54
C THR A 97 7.92 1.77 25.80
N THR A 98 7.99 1.33 24.55
CA THR A 98 9.23 1.32 23.78
C THR A 98 9.66 2.75 23.46
N PHE A 99 10.93 3.05 23.74
CA PHE A 99 11.52 4.36 23.49
C PHE A 99 11.66 4.66 22.00
N SER A 100 11.44 5.93 21.63
CA SER A 100 11.54 6.43 20.26
C SER A 100 12.89 6.10 19.61
N GLU A 101 13.98 6.24 20.35
CA GLU A 101 15.34 5.98 19.86
C GLU A 101 15.54 4.50 19.50
N MET A 102 14.89 3.58 20.23
CA MET A 102 14.94 2.15 19.93
C MET A 102 14.16 1.83 18.66
N ILE A 103 13.04 2.52 18.43
CA ILE A 103 12.24 2.37 17.23
C ILE A 103 13.01 2.91 16.02
N GLU A 104 13.57 4.11 16.10
CA GLU A 104 14.40 4.72 15.05
C GLU A 104 15.54 3.78 14.65
N LEU A 105 16.33 3.31 15.63
CA LEU A 105 17.43 2.39 15.40
C LEU A 105 16.96 1.07 14.74
N TYR A 106 15.81 0.54 15.17
CA TYR A 106 15.24 -0.66 14.59
C TYR A 106 14.85 -0.45 13.12
N VAL A 107 14.14 0.66 12.83
CA VAL A 107 13.70 1.02 11.48
C VAL A 107 14.90 1.22 10.56
N GLU A 108 15.90 1.98 10.99
CA GLU A 108 17.14 2.21 10.24
C GLU A 108 17.87 0.91 9.90
N ASN A 109 18.03 0.02 10.89
CA ASN A 109 18.71 -1.26 10.70
C ASN A 109 17.90 -2.26 9.85
N MET A 110 16.56 -2.24 9.94
CA MET A 110 15.72 -3.15 9.17
C MET A 110 15.60 -2.72 7.72
N LEU A 111 15.45 -1.42 7.48
CA LEU A 111 15.24 -0.84 6.15
C LEU A 111 16.53 -0.38 5.46
N GLY A 112 17.63 -0.28 6.19
CA GLY A 112 18.91 0.21 5.66
C GLY A 112 18.90 1.71 5.34
N LEU A 113 18.17 2.49 6.15
CA LEU A 113 17.92 3.92 5.93
C LEU A 113 18.74 4.80 6.87
N ASN A 114 18.94 6.05 6.46
CA ASN A 114 19.42 7.14 7.29
C ASN A 114 18.26 8.02 7.76
N VAL A 115 18.48 8.83 8.81
CA VAL A 115 17.49 9.75 9.41
C VAL A 115 16.79 10.67 8.39
N THR A 116 17.45 11.04 7.28
CA THR A 116 16.86 11.90 6.25
C THR A 116 15.99 11.16 5.22
N GLU A 117 15.98 9.83 5.25
CA GLU A 117 15.29 8.98 4.29
C GLU A 117 13.91 8.51 4.77
N TYR A 118 13.56 8.81 6.02
CA TYR A 118 12.26 8.46 6.58
C TYR A 118 11.76 9.48 7.63
N THR A 119 10.47 9.37 7.95
CA THR A 119 9.85 10.07 9.08
C THR A 119 8.88 9.11 9.78
N LEU A 120 8.89 9.11 11.11
CA LEU A 120 8.03 8.26 11.93
C LEU A 120 6.87 9.07 12.50
N TYR A 121 5.67 8.50 12.41
CA TYR A 121 4.46 9.05 13.01
C TYR A 121 3.86 8.00 13.95
N PRO A 122 4.09 8.08 15.27
CA PRO A 122 3.44 7.18 16.20
C PRO A 122 1.94 7.46 16.28
N SER A 123 1.17 6.38 16.37
CA SER A 123 -0.27 6.45 16.64
C SER A 123 -0.53 7.05 18.03
N PRO A 124 -1.67 7.73 18.23
CA PRO A 124 -2.07 8.23 19.56
C PRO A 124 -2.19 7.12 20.62
N GLY A 125 -2.55 5.90 20.20
CA GLY A 125 -2.64 4.71 21.04
C GLY A 125 -1.32 3.94 21.18
N THR A 126 -0.26 4.35 20.46
CA THR A 126 1.08 3.72 20.42
C THR A 126 1.12 2.26 20.00
N ASP A 127 0.03 1.75 19.39
CA ASP A 127 -0.12 0.37 18.93
C ASP A 127 0.50 0.14 17.53
N PHE A 128 0.64 1.22 16.77
CA PHE A 128 1.35 1.24 15.49
C PHE A 128 2.15 2.52 15.25
N ILE A 129 3.09 2.46 14.30
CA ILE A 129 3.86 3.59 13.80
C ILE A 129 3.79 3.61 12.27
N LEU A 130 3.45 4.75 11.71
CA LEU A 130 3.52 5.00 10.28
C LEU A 130 4.93 5.48 9.92
N ILE A 131 5.59 4.74 9.03
CA ILE A 131 6.90 5.05 8.46
C ILE A 131 6.66 5.66 7.08
N HIS A 132 7.02 6.92 6.92
CA HIS A 132 6.99 7.61 5.63
C HIS A 132 8.41 7.72 5.07
N LEU A 133 8.68 7.05 3.96
CA LEU A 133 9.94 7.07 3.24
C LEU A 133 9.99 8.29 2.32
N SER A 134 11.16 8.92 2.20
CA SER A 134 11.36 10.02 1.25
C SER A 134 11.42 9.56 -0.20
N GLN A 135 11.66 8.26 -0.42
CA GLN A 135 11.71 7.62 -1.73
C GLN A 135 10.96 6.29 -1.72
N PRO A 136 10.37 5.87 -2.86
CA PRO A 136 9.75 4.55 -3.00
C PRO A 136 10.74 3.43 -2.67
N LEU A 137 10.25 2.32 -2.14
CA LEU A 137 11.02 1.10 -1.88
C LEU A 137 11.66 0.47 -3.15
N SER A 138 11.51 1.08 -4.33
CA SER A 138 12.02 0.57 -5.59
C SER A 138 13.53 0.78 -5.77
N LYS A 139 14.26 -0.35 -5.88
CA LYS A 139 15.58 -0.52 -6.53
C LYS A 139 16.63 0.55 -6.21
N GLY A 140 17.25 0.48 -5.04
CA GLY A 140 18.45 1.29 -4.76
C GLY A 140 18.82 1.45 -3.29
N LEU A 141 17.92 1.12 -2.37
CA LEU A 141 18.16 1.20 -0.92
C LEU A 141 18.90 -0.03 -0.39
N LEU A 142 20.04 -0.35 -1.01
CA LEU A 142 21.14 -1.01 -0.34
C LEU A 142 22.38 -0.20 -0.71
N ASN A 143 22.61 0.87 0.02
CA ASN A 143 23.96 1.41 0.14
C ASN A 143 24.83 0.31 0.75
N ALA A 144 25.40 -0.52 -0.13
CA ALA A 144 26.40 -1.54 0.16
C ALA A 144 27.71 -0.97 0.77
N HIS A 145 27.74 0.33 1.09
CA HIS A 145 28.87 0.99 1.72
C HIS A 145 28.90 0.92 3.25
N VAL A 146 27.78 0.67 3.94
CA VAL A 146 27.80 0.59 5.41
C VAL A 146 28.14 -0.82 5.92
N PHE A 147 27.90 -1.86 5.11
CA PHE A 147 28.21 -3.25 5.50
C PHE A 147 29.71 -3.56 5.56
N PHE A 148 30.57 -2.74 4.95
CA PHE A 148 32.02 -2.99 4.95
C PHE A 148 32.72 -2.53 6.24
N PHE A 149 32.12 -1.63 7.02
CA PHE A 149 32.83 -1.00 8.15
C PHE A 149 32.52 -1.59 9.53
N LEU A 150 31.53 -2.48 9.68
CA LEU A 150 31.10 -2.98 11.00
C LEU A 150 31.16 -4.51 11.19
N LYS A 151 31.71 -5.28 10.26
CA LYS A 151 31.92 -6.73 10.46
C LYS A 151 33.38 -7.15 10.34
N ASN A 152 34.23 -6.61 11.20
CA ASN A 152 35.32 -7.43 11.72
C ASN A 152 34.71 -8.54 12.58
N ASN A 153 35.03 -9.79 12.27
CA ASN A 153 34.70 -11.03 12.99
C ASN A 153 33.38 -11.77 12.68
N LEU A 154 33.09 -12.07 11.42
CA LEU A 154 32.38 -13.32 11.11
C LEU A 154 33.01 -14.01 9.89
N ILE A 155 33.79 -15.05 10.18
CA ILE A 155 34.36 -15.99 9.22
C ILE A 155 33.22 -16.85 8.68
N PHE A 156 32.89 -16.72 7.39
CA PHE A 156 32.07 -17.73 6.70
C PHE A 156 32.97 -18.85 6.15
N PRO A 157 32.52 -20.11 6.17
CA PRO A 157 33.31 -21.24 5.68
C PRO A 157 33.57 -21.07 4.17
N LYS A 158 34.84 -21.23 3.78
CA LYS A 158 35.27 -21.19 2.39
C LYS A 158 34.56 -22.29 1.58
N CYS A 159 33.75 -21.90 0.60
CA CYS A 159 33.46 -22.78 -0.53
C CYS A 159 34.72 -22.86 -1.41
N SER A 160 35.47 -23.96 -1.29
CA SER A 160 36.60 -24.26 -2.17
C SER A 160 36.08 -24.65 -3.56
N GLY A 161 36.04 -23.70 -4.50
CA GLY A 161 35.76 -24.05 -5.90
C GLY A 161 35.37 -22.94 -6.87
N CYS A 162 35.12 -21.70 -6.44
CA CYS A 162 34.71 -20.65 -7.37
C CYS A 162 35.77 -19.56 -7.50
N HIS A 163 36.65 -19.71 -8.48
CA HIS A 163 37.48 -18.62 -8.99
C HIS A 163 36.64 -17.78 -9.96
N PHE A 164 36.52 -16.48 -9.66
CA PHE A 164 36.06 -15.41 -10.56
C PHE A 164 34.77 -15.68 -11.36
N LEU A 165 33.63 -15.16 -10.89
CA LEU A 165 32.66 -14.53 -11.80
C LEU A 165 31.64 -13.71 -11.02
N THR A 166 31.59 -12.43 -11.39
CA THR A 166 30.59 -11.43 -11.02
C THR A 166 29.19 -11.99 -11.21
N VAL A 167 28.54 -12.34 -10.09
CA VAL A 167 27.12 -12.67 -10.07
C VAL A 167 26.36 -11.34 -10.18
N TYR A 168 26.09 -10.90 -11.41
CA TYR A 168 24.95 -10.02 -11.66
C TYR A 168 23.68 -10.82 -11.41
N MET A 169 23.35 -11.03 -10.14
CA MET A 169 22.00 -11.38 -9.73
C MET A 169 21.15 -10.14 -9.99
N CYS A 170 20.36 -10.22 -11.04
CA CYS A 170 19.25 -9.32 -11.32
C CYS A 170 18.30 -9.33 -10.11
N PHE A 171 18.57 -8.48 -9.11
CA PHE A 171 17.64 -8.19 -8.01
C PHE A 171 16.73 -7.04 -8.47
N CYS A 172 15.86 -7.35 -9.41
CA CYS A 172 14.60 -6.64 -9.53
C CYS A 172 13.68 -7.25 -8.48
N PHE A 173 13.14 -6.41 -7.59
CA PHE A 173 12.36 -6.77 -6.39
C PHE A 173 13.28 -6.99 -5.16
N THR A 174 13.55 -5.91 -4.41
CA THR A 174 13.87 -6.04 -2.99
C THR A 174 12.51 -6.12 -2.30
N ASP A 175 11.94 -7.32 -2.24
CA ASP A 175 10.53 -7.48 -1.92
C ASP A 175 10.19 -6.96 -0.54
N PHE A 176 9.20 -6.06 -0.48
CA PHE A 176 8.43 -5.82 0.73
C PHE A 176 8.09 -7.15 1.43
N GLN A 177 7.84 -8.22 0.68
CA GLN A 177 7.65 -9.58 1.22
C GLN A 177 8.86 -10.10 1.99
N ASN A 178 10.08 -9.97 1.45
CA ASN A 178 11.31 -10.37 2.13
C ASN A 178 11.56 -9.52 3.38
N LEU A 179 11.33 -8.21 3.27
CA LEU A 179 11.48 -7.28 4.37
C LEU A 179 10.45 -7.56 5.49
N SER A 180 9.17 -7.68 5.15
CA SER A 180 8.09 -8.01 6.07
C SER A 180 8.33 -9.37 6.74
N ALA A 181 8.78 -10.38 5.98
CA ALA A 181 9.15 -11.69 6.51
C ALA A 181 10.39 -11.66 7.43
N LYS A 182 11.32 -10.73 7.21
CA LYS A 182 12.48 -10.53 8.09
C LYS A 182 12.07 -9.86 9.40
N ILE A 183 11.18 -8.87 9.32
CA ILE A 183 10.65 -8.14 10.49
C ILE A 183 9.79 -9.06 11.35
N SER A 184 8.91 -9.87 10.74
CA SER A 184 8.01 -10.78 11.48
C SER A 184 8.73 -11.89 12.25
N LYS A 185 9.98 -12.19 11.90
CA LYS A 185 10.85 -13.14 12.61
C LYS A 185 11.61 -12.53 13.77
N ARG A 186 11.56 -11.20 13.93
CA ARG A 186 12.28 -10.47 14.98
C ARG A 186 11.30 -9.93 16.03
N THR A 187 11.88 -9.54 17.16
CA THR A 187 11.16 -8.83 18.20
C THR A 187 11.77 -7.44 18.38
N LEU A 188 10.93 -6.46 18.71
CA LEU A 188 11.34 -5.13 19.14
C LEU A 188 10.91 -4.98 20.60
N ASP A 189 11.86 -4.76 21.50
CA ASP A 189 11.59 -4.65 22.94
C ASP A 189 10.77 -5.84 23.51
N GLY A 190 11.09 -7.05 23.05
CA GLY A 190 10.36 -8.28 23.39
C GLY A 190 8.99 -8.45 22.71
N ALA A 191 8.47 -7.43 22.03
CA ALA A 191 7.21 -7.50 21.31
C ALA A 191 7.39 -8.06 19.89
N LYS A 192 6.41 -8.84 19.42
CA LYS A 192 6.35 -9.30 18.02
C LYS A 192 5.79 -8.17 17.16
N VAL A 193 6.58 -7.77 16.16
CA VAL A 193 6.20 -6.68 15.25
C VAL A 193 5.88 -7.20 13.86
N THR A 194 4.97 -6.53 13.17
CA THR A 194 4.63 -6.81 11.77
C THR A 194 4.77 -5.56 10.93
N LEU A 195 5.20 -5.73 9.68
CA LEU A 195 5.31 -4.65 8.71
C LEU A 195 4.25 -4.86 7.62
N GLU A 196 3.41 -3.84 7.45
CA GLU A 196 2.36 -3.75 6.43
C GLU A 196 2.69 -2.60 5.46
N GLN A 197 2.28 -2.74 4.21
CA GLN A 197 2.40 -1.66 3.22
C GLN A 197 1.01 -1.06 3.04
N LEU A 198 0.90 0.27 3.11
CA LEU A 198 -0.39 0.92 2.95
C LEU A 198 -0.85 0.88 1.49
N GLU A 199 -2.17 0.82 1.28
CA GLU A 199 -2.77 1.10 -0.02
C GLU A 199 -2.65 2.61 -0.30
N GLN A 200 -2.33 2.98 -1.54
CA GLN A 200 -2.37 4.36 -1.98
C GLN A 200 -3.84 4.79 -2.06
N THR A 201 -4.25 5.68 -1.17
CA THR A 201 -5.60 6.24 -1.17
C THR A 201 -5.55 7.58 -1.88
N ASP A 202 -6.47 7.83 -2.81
CA ASP A 202 -6.64 9.16 -3.41
C ASP A 202 -7.41 10.12 -2.50
N SER A 203 -7.78 9.66 -1.31
CA SER A 203 -8.68 10.36 -0.41
C SER A 203 -8.26 10.22 1.05
N VAL A 204 -8.68 11.22 1.84
CA VAL A 204 -8.41 11.33 3.27
C VAL A 204 -9.70 11.53 4.03
N LEU A 205 -9.76 10.99 5.25
CA LEU A 205 -10.87 11.19 6.16
C LEU A 205 -10.57 12.35 7.10
N VAL A 206 -11.46 13.33 7.12
CA VAL A 206 -11.39 14.49 7.98
C VAL A 206 -12.47 14.36 9.04
N GLU A 207 -12.05 14.18 10.28
CA GLU A 207 -12.93 14.05 11.44
C GLU A 207 -12.88 15.29 12.33
N ASN A 208 -13.82 15.39 13.27
CA ASN A 208 -13.95 16.49 14.22
C ASN A 208 -14.15 17.87 13.56
N LEU A 209 -14.87 17.90 12.44
CA LEU A 209 -15.25 19.13 11.76
C LEU A 209 -16.25 19.93 12.59
N HIS A 210 -16.14 21.26 12.50
CA HIS A 210 -17.14 22.14 13.09
C HIS A 210 -18.47 21.99 12.33
N PRO A 211 -19.65 22.05 12.98
CA PRO A 211 -20.94 21.91 12.31
C PRO A 211 -21.20 22.95 11.19
N GLY A 212 -20.51 24.09 11.26
CA GLY A 212 -20.54 25.14 10.23
C GLY A 212 -19.54 24.96 9.09
N THR A 213 -18.74 23.89 9.07
CA THR A 213 -17.75 23.65 8.02
C THR A 213 -18.45 23.20 6.74
N SER A 214 -18.30 23.99 5.66
CA SER A 214 -18.81 23.64 4.35
C SER A 214 -17.78 22.86 3.51
N PRO A 215 -18.24 22.11 2.49
CA PRO A 215 -17.35 21.47 1.52
C PRO A 215 -16.37 22.45 0.87
N ASP A 216 -16.84 23.65 0.51
CA ASP A 216 -16.01 24.69 -0.10
C ASP A 216 -14.86 25.15 0.81
N MET A 217 -15.10 25.22 2.14
CA MET A 217 -14.05 25.54 3.10
C MET A 217 -12.99 24.45 3.18
N LEU A 218 -13.39 23.18 3.09
CA LEU A 218 -12.45 22.06 3.03
C LEU A 218 -11.63 22.10 1.74
N THR A 219 -12.29 22.30 0.59
CA THR A 219 -11.61 22.49 -0.70
C THR A 219 -10.56 23.59 -0.61
N LEU A 220 -10.94 24.79 -0.16
CA LEU A 220 -10.04 25.94 -0.03
C LEU A 220 -8.89 25.68 0.95
N TYR A 221 -9.14 24.94 2.04
CA TYR A 221 -8.10 24.59 3.01
C TYR A 221 -7.05 23.68 2.37
N PHE A 222 -7.50 22.59 1.73
CA PHE A 222 -6.64 21.56 1.15
C PHE A 222 -5.90 22.01 -0.12
N GLU A 223 -6.52 22.86 -0.95
CA GLU A 223 -5.87 23.51 -2.08
C GLU A 223 -4.94 24.64 -1.64
N GLY A 224 -5.10 25.14 -0.41
CA GLY A 224 -4.24 26.16 0.16
C GLY A 224 -2.89 25.62 0.62
N LYS A 225 -1.88 26.50 0.67
CA LYS A 225 -0.54 26.17 1.20
C LYS A 225 -0.53 25.61 2.63
N ARG A 226 -1.58 25.89 3.41
CA ARG A 226 -1.73 25.41 4.79
C ARG A 226 -2.27 23.98 4.86
N GLY A 227 -3.06 23.55 3.87
CA GLY A 227 -3.66 22.23 3.80
C GLY A 227 -3.02 21.33 2.75
N GLY A 228 -1.73 21.49 2.46
CA GLY A 228 -0.98 20.53 1.66
C GLY A 228 -0.80 20.89 0.18
N ASP A 229 -1.42 21.98 -0.30
CA ASP A 229 -1.25 22.50 -1.68
C ASP A 229 -1.62 21.43 -2.73
N GLN A 230 -2.72 20.71 -2.48
CA GLN A 230 -3.17 19.62 -3.34
C GLN A 230 -4.49 19.94 -4.00
N LYS A 231 -4.60 19.64 -5.30
CA LYS A 231 -5.83 19.85 -6.05
C LYS A 231 -6.90 18.86 -5.59
N VAL A 232 -8.01 19.39 -5.09
CA VAL A 232 -9.13 18.58 -4.60
C VAL A 232 -9.98 18.16 -5.81
N LYS A 233 -10.29 16.86 -5.86
CA LYS A 233 -11.20 16.27 -6.85
C LYS A 233 -12.64 16.36 -6.37
N GLU A 234 -12.87 16.02 -5.10
CA GLU A 234 -14.22 15.93 -4.52
C GLU A 234 -14.17 16.05 -2.99
N VAL A 235 -15.21 16.64 -2.40
CA VAL A 235 -15.45 16.62 -0.95
C VAL A 235 -16.83 16.02 -0.71
N ALA A 236 -16.88 14.89 -0.01
CA ALA A 236 -18.10 14.21 0.39
C ALA A 236 -18.31 14.34 1.90
N MET A 237 -19.35 15.06 2.33
CA MET A 237 -19.73 15.13 3.74
C MET A 237 -20.40 13.82 4.14
N LEU A 238 -19.81 13.07 5.08
CA LEU A 238 -20.29 11.76 5.50
C LEU A 238 -21.28 11.86 6.68
N SER A 239 -20.97 12.72 7.66
CA SER A 239 -21.80 12.97 8.85
C SER A 239 -21.52 14.35 9.42
N GLU A 240 -22.29 14.77 10.44
CA GLU A 240 -21.90 15.93 11.24
C GLU A 240 -20.51 15.68 11.84
N GLY A 241 -19.55 16.54 11.50
CA GLY A 241 -18.18 16.40 11.98
C GLY A 241 -17.25 15.54 11.12
N THR A 242 -17.72 14.90 10.05
CA THR A 242 -16.86 14.00 9.24
C THR A 242 -17.05 14.19 7.74
N ALA A 243 -15.93 14.32 7.02
CA ALA A 243 -15.92 14.42 5.57
C ALA A 243 -14.81 13.56 4.95
N LYS A 244 -15.05 13.06 3.75
CA LYS A 244 -14.04 12.45 2.90
C LYS A 244 -13.61 13.46 1.84
N VAL A 245 -12.31 13.68 1.71
CA VAL A 245 -11.74 14.58 0.70
C VAL A 245 -10.88 13.76 -0.25
N SER A 246 -11.21 13.80 -1.55
CA SER A 246 -10.51 13.09 -2.62
C SER A 246 -9.69 14.08 -3.44
N PHE A 247 -8.52 13.66 -3.93
CA PHE A 247 -7.54 14.49 -4.62
C PHE A 247 -7.32 14.04 -6.07
N VAL A 248 -6.89 14.97 -6.93
CA VAL A 248 -6.65 14.69 -8.36
C VAL A 248 -5.33 13.94 -8.56
N ASN A 249 -4.27 14.37 -7.86
CA ASN A 249 -2.96 13.73 -7.86
C ASN A 249 -2.56 13.54 -6.39
N TYR A 250 -2.39 12.28 -5.98
CA TYR A 250 -2.01 11.97 -4.62
C TYR A 250 -0.48 11.97 -4.48
N ASP A 251 0.06 13.10 -4.03
CA ASP A 251 1.40 13.17 -3.46
C ASP A 251 1.26 13.13 -1.94
N CYS A 252 1.87 12.16 -1.26
CA CYS A 252 1.76 11.95 0.19
C CYS A 252 2.30 13.10 1.07
N LYS A 253 1.62 14.26 1.13
CA LYS A 253 1.99 15.39 2.01
C LYS A 253 1.15 15.50 3.27
N PHE A 254 0.07 14.73 3.39
CA PHE A 254 -0.78 14.75 4.58
C PHE A 254 -0.14 13.97 5.72
N CYS A 255 0.48 14.70 6.65
CA CYS A 255 0.91 14.20 7.94
C CYS A 255 -0.22 14.46 8.94
N GLY A 256 -0.77 13.40 9.54
CA GLY A 256 -1.80 13.50 10.59
C GLY A 256 -3.26 13.27 10.15
N VAL A 257 -3.51 12.84 8.90
CA VAL A 257 -4.84 12.47 8.42
C VAL A 257 -4.87 10.97 8.15
N GLN A 258 -5.88 10.26 8.67
CA GLN A 258 -6.00 8.82 8.44
C GLN A 258 -6.34 8.55 6.97
N PRO A 259 -5.59 7.67 6.28
CA PRO A 259 -5.95 7.20 4.95
C PRO A 259 -7.22 6.32 5.05
N PHE A 260 -8.11 6.45 4.07
CA PHE A 260 -9.40 5.74 4.02
C PHE A 260 -9.37 4.57 3.05
#